data_AF-A6X256-F1
#
_entry.id   AF-A6X256-F1
#
_cell.length_a   1.000
_cell.length_b   1.000
_cell.length_c   1.000
_cell.angle_alpha   90.00
_cell.angle_beta   90.00
_cell.angle_gamma   90.00
#
_symmetry.space_group_name_H-M   'P 1'
#
loop_
_entity.id
_entity.type
_entity.pdbx_description
1 polymer ?
#
loop_
_entity_poly.entity_id
_entity_poly.type
_entity_poly.pdbx_seq_one_letter_code
_entity_poly.pdbx_strand_id
1 'polypeptide(L)'
;MTMLCKISDRLLLLLLSALAALVALIPLEKLGVFGSSFEGQSGYAALYFGFPVLTVIFALLAVRFMPRPLPVAMRVIGWIVLGVVILLMFT
;
A
#
# COMPACT_ATOMS: atom_id res chain seq x y z
N MET A 1 -19.12 6.57 16.80
CA MET A 1 -17.94 6.79 15.94
C MET A 1 -18.09 8.11 15.21
N THR A 2 -17.15 9.04 15.38
CA THR A 2 -17.14 10.32 14.65
C THR A 2 -16.75 10.10 13.18
N MET A 3 -17.21 10.96 12.26
CA MET A 3 -16.83 10.89 10.83
C MET A 3 -15.30 10.85 10.65
N LEU A 4 -14.57 11.59 11.48
CA LEU A 4 -13.12 11.71 11.44
C LEU A 4 -12.42 10.36 11.65
N CYS A 5 -12.88 9.52 12.58
CA CYS A 5 -12.35 8.16 12.77
C CYS A 5 -12.55 7.27 11.53
N LYS A 6 -13.71 7.39 10.85
CA LYS A 6 -13.99 6.60 9.64
C LYS A 6 -13.11 7.01 8.46
N ILE A 7 -12.83 8.31 8.32
CA ILE A 7 -11.95 8.84 7.28
C ILE A 7 -10.50 8.43 7.56
N SER A 8 -10.03 8.60 8.79
CA SER A 8 -8.70 8.17 9.22
C SER A 8 -8.46 6.68 8.97
N ASP A 9 -9.44 5.83 9.30
CA ASP A 9 -9.40 4.39 9.02
C ASP A 9 -9.21 4.09 7.54
N ARG A 10 -10.01 4.73 6.67
CA ARG A 10 -9.91 4.51 5.22
C ARG A 10 -8.59 5.00 4.66
N LEU A 11 -8.11 6.15 5.13
CA LEU A 11 -6.85 6.73 4.69
C LEU A 11 -5.67 5.85 5.13
N LEU A 12 -5.68 5.36 6.37
CA LEU A 12 -4.68 4.43 6.87
C LEU A 12 -4.64 3.14 6.01
N LEU A 13 -5.80 2.54 5.73
CA LEU A 13 -5.87 1.35 4.89
C LEU A 13 -5.36 1.60 3.47
N LEU A 14 -5.68 2.76 2.89
CA LEU A 14 -5.21 3.14 1.56
C LEU A 14 -3.68 3.28 1.53
N LEU A 15 -3.11 3.97 2.51
CA LEU A 15 -1.65 4.18 2.61
C LEU A 15 -0.91 2.85 2.85
N LEU A 16 -1.42 1.99 3.72
CA LEU A 16 -0.85 0.65 3.93
C LEU A 16 -0.97 -0.23 2.68
N SER A 17 -2.06 -0.10 1.92
CA SER A 17 -2.23 -0.82 0.65
C SER A 17 -1.25 -0.35 -0.42
N ALA A 18 -1.01 0.96 -0.51
CA ALA A 18 0.01 1.53 -1.39
C ALA A 18 1.41 1.05 -0.99
N LEU A 19 1.73 1.05 0.30
CA LEU A 19 3.00 0.51 0.79
C LEU A 19 3.17 -0.97 0.43
N ALA A 20 2.13 -1.79 0.64
CA ALA A 20 2.15 -3.19 0.27
C ALA A 20 2.31 -3.37 -1.26
N ALA A 21 1.69 -2.51 -2.08
CA ALA A 21 1.85 -2.52 -3.52
C ALA A 21 3.30 -2.21 -3.95
N LEU A 22 3.96 -1.24 -3.33
CA LEU A 22 5.38 -0.95 -3.58
C LEU A 22 6.26 -2.15 -3.26
N VAL A 23 6.04 -2.81 -2.12
CA VAL A 23 6.81 -4.00 -1.74
C VAL A 23 6.53 -5.16 -2.69
N ALA A 24 5.28 -5.35 -3.12
CA ALA A 24 4.89 -6.42 -4.04
C ALA A 24 5.44 -6.21 -5.46
N LEU A 25 5.70 -4.97 -5.88
CA LEU A 25 6.32 -4.70 -7.18
C LEU A 25 7.71 -5.34 -7.33
N ILE A 26 8.48 -5.45 -6.25
CA ILE A 26 9.84 -6.04 -6.26
C ILE A 26 9.82 -7.51 -6.72
N PRO A 27 9.06 -8.44 -6.10
CA PRO A 27 9.00 -9.81 -6.59
C PRO A 27 8.32 -9.92 -7.96
N LEU A 28 7.35 -9.06 -8.28
CA LEU A 28 6.70 -9.06 -9.62
C LEU A 28 7.69 -8.71 -10.74
N GLU A 29 8.64 -7.82 -10.49
CA GLU A 29 9.73 -7.54 -11.43
C GLU A 29 10.71 -8.72 -11.54
N LYS A 30 11.09 -9.35 -10.42
CA LYS A 30 11.92 -10.57 -10.47
C LYS A 30 11.27 -11.72 -11.25
N LEU A 31 9.94 -11.76 -11.28
CA LEU A 31 9.16 -12.71 -12.09
C LEU A 31 9.03 -12.30 -13.56
N GLY A 32 9.56 -11.14 -13.95
CA GLY A 32 9.52 -10.62 -15.31
C GLY A 32 8.14 -10.11 -15.75
N VAL A 33 7.20 -9.87 -14.83
CA VAL A 33 5.82 -9.46 -15.17
C VAL A 33 5.79 -8.12 -15.93
N PHE A 34 6.76 -7.25 -15.67
CA PHE A 34 6.87 -5.94 -16.32
C PHE A 34 7.99 -5.83 -17.35
N GLY A 35 8.81 -6.87 -17.55
CA GLY A 35 10.02 -6.85 -18.40
C GLY A 35 11.31 -7.13 -17.63
N SER A 36 12.47 -7.05 -18.30
CA SER A 36 13.75 -7.58 -17.79
C SER A 36 14.46 -6.71 -16.74
N SER A 37 14.04 -5.47 -16.53
CA SER A 37 14.63 -4.52 -15.56
C SER A 37 13.61 -3.42 -15.25
N PHE A 38 13.57 -2.83 -14.06
CA PHE A 38 12.81 -1.58 -13.75
C PHE A 38 13.30 -0.32 -14.52
N GLU A 39 13.86 -0.47 -15.71
CA GLU A 39 14.47 0.59 -16.51
C GLU A 39 13.66 0.85 -17.78
N GLY A 40 13.51 2.13 -18.17
CA GLY A 40 12.77 2.48 -19.38
C GLY A 40 11.29 2.07 -19.32
N GLN A 41 10.76 1.52 -20.42
CA GLN A 41 9.32 1.25 -20.60
C GLN A 41 8.73 0.28 -19.56
N SER A 42 9.51 -0.68 -19.08
CA SER A 42 9.09 -1.64 -18.04
C SER A 42 8.96 -0.96 -16.68
N GLY A 43 9.85 -0.03 -16.33
CA GLY A 43 9.73 0.82 -15.15
C GLY A 43 8.48 1.70 -15.20
N TYR A 44 8.17 2.27 -16.37
CA TYR A 44 6.92 3.01 -16.58
C TYR A 44 5.69 2.11 -16.40
N ALA A 45 5.68 0.91 -16.98
CA ALA A 45 4.56 -0.02 -16.82
C ALA A 45 4.34 -0.39 -15.34
N ALA A 46 5.42 -0.67 -14.60
CA ALA A 46 5.32 -1.02 -13.20
C ALA A 46 4.83 0.13 -12.31
N LEU A 47 5.28 1.37 -12.55
CA LEU A 47 4.89 2.53 -11.72
C LEU A 47 3.53 3.13 -12.11
N TYR A 48 3.20 3.18 -13.39
CA TYR A 48 1.96 3.82 -13.86
C TYR A 48 0.78 2.86 -14.03
N PHE A 49 1.04 1.56 -14.18
CA PHE A 49 -0.01 0.54 -14.24
C PHE A 49 0.07 -0.42 -13.06
N GLY A 50 1.23 -1.04 -12.81
CA GLY A 50 1.41 -2.04 -11.75
C GLY A 50 1.05 -1.50 -10.36
N PHE A 51 1.67 -0.41 -9.94
CA PHE A 51 1.47 0.20 -8.62
C PHE A 51 0.01 0.61 -8.38
N PRO A 52 -0.66 1.39 -9.27
CA PRO A 52 -2.05 1.78 -9.04
C PRO A 52 -2.99 0.57 -9.01
N VAL A 53 -2.82 -0.40 -9.91
CA VAL A 53 -3.67 -1.60 -9.98
C VAL A 53 -3.51 -2.42 -8.70
N LEU A 54 -2.28 -2.70 -8.27
CA LEU A 54 -2.01 -3.44 -7.03
C LEU A 54 -2.53 -2.69 -5.80
N THR A 55 -2.37 -1.37 -5.76
CA THR A 55 -2.90 -0.54 -4.66
C THR A 55 -4.41 -0.64 -4.56
N VAL A 56 -5.13 -0.58 -5.69
CA VAL A 56 -6.59 -0.73 -5.72
C VAL A 56 -7.00 -2.12 -5.28
N ILE A 57 -6.34 -3.17 -5.78
CA ILE A 57 -6.62 -4.56 -5.39
C ILE A 57 -6.44 -4.72 -3.88
N PHE A 58 -5.29 -4.33 -3.32
CA PHE A 58 -5.04 -4.42 -1.89
C PHE A 58 -5.99 -3.57 -1.06
N ALA A 59 -6.34 -2.37 -1.51
CA ALA A 59 -7.30 -1.53 -0.82
C ALA A 59 -8.70 -2.17 -0.78
N LEU A 60 -9.16 -2.75 -1.88
CA LEU A 60 -10.45 -3.46 -1.94
C LEU A 60 -10.44 -4.70 -1.03
N LEU A 61 -9.35 -5.46 -1.03
CA LEU A 61 -9.18 -6.62 -0.14
C LEU A 61 -9.16 -6.18 1.33
N ALA A 62 -8.39 -5.16 1.68
CA ALA A 62 -8.33 -4.62 3.04
C ALA A 62 -9.72 -4.13 3.49
N VAL A 63 -10.45 -3.44 2.62
CA VAL A 63 -11.83 -3.00 2.86
C VAL A 63 -12.79 -4.17 3.10
N ARG A 64 -12.63 -5.28 2.37
CA ARG A 64 -13.51 -6.45 2.44
C ARG A 64 -13.23 -7.33 3.66
N PHE A 65 -11.96 -7.50 4.03
CA PHE A 65 -11.54 -8.46 5.04
C PHE A 65 -11.29 -7.87 6.42
N MET A 66 -11.04 -6.56 6.55
CA MET A 66 -10.82 -5.97 7.86
C MET A 66 -12.12 -5.61 8.60
N PRO A 67 -12.19 -5.88 9.91
CA PRO A 67 -13.35 -5.52 10.73
C PRO A 67 -13.54 -4.00 10.79
N ARG A 68 -14.81 -3.58 10.85
CA ARG A 68 -15.21 -2.17 10.95
C ARG A 68 -16.08 -1.95 12.19
N PRO A 69 -15.74 -1.02 13.10
CA PRO A 69 -14.51 -0.20 13.14
C PRO A 69 -13.21 -0.99 13.18
N LEU A 70 -12.13 -0.40 12.64
CA LEU A 70 -10.79 -0.92 12.91
C LEU A 70 -10.51 -0.88 14.42
N PRO A 71 -9.96 -1.96 15.01
CA PRO A 71 -9.50 -1.98 16.40
C PRO A 71 -8.44 -0.91 16.64
N VAL A 72 -8.45 -0.31 17.85
CA VAL A 72 -7.49 0.75 18.22
C VAL A 72 -6.04 0.29 18.04
N ALA A 73 -5.73 -0.95 18.45
CA ALA A 73 -4.40 -1.53 18.28
C ALA A 73 -3.96 -1.56 16.81
N MET A 74 -4.83 -2.00 15.88
CA MET A 74 -4.51 -2.01 14.44
C MET A 74 -4.26 -0.61 13.88
N ARG A 75 -5.02 0.39 14.33
CA ARG A 75 -4.80 1.79 13.91
C ARG A 75 -3.42 2.29 14.36
N VAL A 76 -3.09 2.09 15.63
CA VAL A 76 -1.83 2.53 16.22
C VAL A 76 -0.66 1.85 15.51
N ILE A 77 -0.72 0.53 15.35
CA ILE A 77 0.32 -0.24 14.64
C ILE A 77 0.45 0.24 13.20
N GLY A 78 -0.66 0.44 12.47
CA GLY A 78 -0.62 0.91 11.10
C GLY A 78 0.05 2.27 10.94
N TRP A 79 -0.26 3.22 11.83
CA TRP A 79 0.38 4.54 11.83
C TRP A 79 1.85 4.48 12.21
N ILE A 80 2.22 3.64 13.18
CA ILE A 80 3.62 3.42 13.56
C ILE A 80 4.41 2.85 12.37
N VAL A 81 3.88 1.83 11.68
CA VAL A 81 4.53 1.24 10.51
C VAL A 81 4.76 2.29 9.43
N LEU A 82 3.74 3.11 9.11
CA LEU A 82 3.91 4.21 8.16
C LEU A 82 4.98 5.21 8.61
N GLY A 83 4.96 5.60 9.88
CA GLY A 83 5.96 6.52 10.44
C GLY A 83 7.38 5.98 10.36
N VAL A 84 7.59 4.69 10.66
CA VAL A 84 8.89 4.03 10.56
C VAL A 84 9.36 3.98 9.11
N VAL A 85 8.49 3.60 8.17
CA VAL A 85 8.86 3.56 6.75
C VAL A 85 9.24 4.95 6.25
N ILE A 86 8.47 5.98 6.58
CA ILE A 86 8.79 7.36 6.22
C ILE A 86 10.17 7.73 6.78
N LEU A 87 10.42 7.48 8.07
CA LEU A 87 11.70 7.77 8.69
C LEU A 87 12.86 7.07 7.97
N LEU A 88 12.71 5.79 7.63
CA LEU A 88 13.73 5.03 6.88
C LEU A 88 13.95 5.53 5.44
N MET A 89 12.95 6.18 4.82
CA MET A 89 13.12 6.77 3.48
C MET A 89 13.82 8.13 3.50
N PHE A 90 13.79 8.83 4.64
CA PHE A 90 14.31 10.19 4.79
C PHE A 90 15.54 10.29 5.72
N THR A 91 16.07 9.15 6.19
CA THR A 91 17.33 9.05 6.95
C THR A 91 18.34 8.24 6.16
#